data_AF-A0A096P8G2-F1
#
_entry.id   AF-A0A096P8G2-F1
#
_cell.length_a   1.000
_cell.length_b   1.000
_cell.length_c   1.000
_cell.angle_alpha   90.00
_cell.angle_beta   90.00
_cell.angle_gamma   90.00
#
_symmetry.space_group_name_H-M   'P 1'
#
loop_
_entity.id
_entity.type
_entity.pdbx_description
1 polymer ?
#
loop_
_entity_poly.entity_id
_entity_poly.type
_entity_poly.pdbx_seq_one_letter_code
_entity_poly.pdbx_strand_id
1 'polypeptide(L)'
;MAVDDDAATATRAPYARVRVRGSCAGTSAASARAERVSSARVRVFARIEGTEKQAIAASTSASERAVDVACGLACADACERAAACAEAEEASEVCAAACADACERRRDGRGKFEVALRAGSDEARGWEETLRMRTRETGRRDGDGGGDGARGKDGGRDDG
;
A
#
# COMPACT_ATOMS: atom_id res chain seq x y z
N MET A 1 -31.82 -13.48 36.03
CA MET A 1 -30.46 -12.99 35.71
C MET A 1 -30.01 -13.76 34.49
N ALA A 2 -30.39 -13.28 33.30
CA ALA A 2 -29.82 -13.74 32.05
C ALA A 2 -28.61 -12.84 31.82
N VAL A 3 -27.42 -13.43 31.82
CA VAL A 3 -26.21 -12.77 31.35
C VAL A 3 -26.21 -12.96 29.84
N ASP A 4 -26.75 -11.97 29.13
CA ASP A 4 -26.64 -11.92 27.68
C ASP A 4 -25.16 -11.83 27.32
N ASP A 5 -24.71 -12.89 26.65
CA ASP A 5 -23.43 -13.08 26.02
C ASP A 5 -23.29 -12.08 24.86
N ASP A 6 -23.14 -10.80 25.18
CA ASP A 6 -22.64 -9.80 24.24
C ASP A 6 -21.11 -9.89 24.27
N ALA A 7 -20.60 -11.05 23.86
CA ALA A 7 -19.31 -11.11 23.20
C ALA A 7 -19.47 -10.37 21.87
N ALA A 8 -19.62 -9.03 21.97
CA ALA A 8 -19.45 -8.11 20.89
C ALA A 8 -18.26 -8.62 20.10
N THR A 9 -18.51 -8.92 18.84
CA THR A 9 -17.51 -9.24 17.86
C THR A 9 -16.61 -8.03 17.79
N ALA A 10 -15.67 -7.91 18.74
CA ALA A 10 -14.49 -7.13 18.59
C ALA A 10 -13.82 -7.82 17.42
N THR A 11 -14.12 -7.34 16.21
CA THR A 11 -13.31 -7.53 15.02
C THR A 11 -11.92 -7.15 15.46
N ARG A 12 -11.19 -8.16 15.93
CA ARG A 12 -9.89 -8.04 16.56
C ARG A 12 -9.06 -7.45 15.44
N ALA A 13 -8.58 -6.24 15.65
CA ALA A 13 -7.90 -5.53 14.57
C ALA A 13 -6.83 -6.47 13.97
N PRO A 14 -6.79 -6.63 12.64
CA PRO A 14 -6.01 -7.69 11.99
C PRO A 14 -4.50 -7.55 12.22
N TYR A 15 -4.08 -6.40 12.71
CA TYR A 15 -2.77 -6.13 13.26
C TYR A 15 -2.90 -5.34 14.57
N ALA A 16 -1.92 -5.44 15.45
CA ALA A 16 -1.80 -4.59 16.63
C ALA A 16 -1.01 -3.32 16.32
N ARG A 17 0.07 -3.45 15.53
CA ARG A 17 0.97 -2.34 15.21
C ARG A 17 1.72 -2.57 13.91
N VAL A 18 1.89 -1.51 13.14
CA VAL A 18 2.81 -1.44 12.00
C VAL A 18 3.94 -0.48 12.35
N ARG A 19 5.18 -0.84 12.03
CA ARG A 19 6.34 0.07 12.08
C ARG A 19 7.14 -0.08 10.81
N VAL A 20 7.43 1.03 10.15
CA VAL A 20 8.25 1.06 8.95
C VAL A 20 9.37 2.07 9.12
N ARG A 21 10.59 1.67 8.76
CA ARG A 21 11.76 2.54 8.72
C ARG A 21 12.41 2.42 7.37
N GLY A 22 12.79 3.53 6.78
CA GLY A 22 13.48 3.52 5.50
C GLY A 22 14.56 4.57 5.39
N SER A 23 15.41 4.37 4.40
CA SER A 23 16.48 5.30 4.03
C SER A 23 16.65 5.32 2.52
N CYS A 24 16.63 6.53 1.98
CA CYS A 24 16.94 6.84 0.59
C CYS A 24 18.39 7.32 0.54
N ALA A 25 19.29 6.46 0.09
CA ALA A 25 20.66 6.87 -0.21
C ALA A 25 20.76 7.21 -1.69
N GLY A 26 20.98 8.48 -2.01
CA GLY A 26 21.56 8.84 -3.30
C GLY A 26 23.02 8.38 -3.28
N THR A 27 23.42 7.48 -4.17
CA THR A 27 24.84 7.25 -4.41
C THR A 27 25.40 8.45 -5.16
N SER A 28 25.63 9.57 -4.47
CA SER A 28 26.65 10.54 -4.89
C SER A 28 28.00 9.98 -4.43
N ALA A 29 28.39 8.83 -4.98
CA ALA A 29 29.71 8.29 -4.75
C ALA A 29 30.67 9.09 -5.62
N ALA A 30 31.49 9.89 -4.94
CA ALA A 30 32.82 10.34 -5.30
C ALA A 30 33.60 9.29 -6.13
N SER A 31 33.29 9.19 -7.42
CA SER A 31 33.99 8.41 -8.41
C SER A 31 33.88 9.18 -9.71
N ALA A 32 34.71 10.21 -9.84
CA ALA A 32 34.83 11.06 -11.01
C ALA A 32 35.36 10.25 -12.21
N ARG A 33 34.54 9.36 -12.79
CA ARG A 33 34.73 8.78 -14.13
C ARG A 33 33.57 7.86 -14.57
N ALA A 34 32.34 8.30 -14.42
CA ALA A 34 31.23 7.74 -15.20
C ALA A 34 30.09 8.75 -15.25
N GLU A 35 29.94 9.44 -16.38
CA GLU A 35 28.60 9.83 -16.83
C GLU A 35 27.77 8.53 -16.89
N ARG A 36 26.85 8.30 -15.95
CA ARG A 36 25.78 7.29 -16.05
C ARG A 36 24.86 7.31 -14.80
N VAL A 37 23.60 7.67 -15.04
CA VAL A 37 22.38 7.41 -14.27
C VAL A 37 22.52 7.45 -12.74
N SER A 38 22.07 8.55 -12.11
CA SER A 38 21.87 8.61 -10.67
C SER A 38 20.79 7.60 -10.24
N SER A 39 21.18 6.38 -9.94
CA SER A 39 20.30 5.37 -9.34
C SER A 39 20.06 5.72 -7.87
N ALA A 40 18.81 6.00 -7.53
CA ALA A 40 18.39 6.14 -6.14
C ALA A 40 18.29 4.75 -5.52
N ARG A 41 19.05 4.49 -4.44
CA ARG A 41 18.93 3.24 -3.67
C ARG A 41 18.06 3.49 -2.46
N VAL A 42 16.87 2.90 -2.47
CA VAL A 42 15.94 2.95 -1.33
C VAL A 42 15.99 1.62 -0.59
N ARG A 43 16.11 1.69 0.73
CA ARG A 43 16.00 0.53 1.62
C ARG A 43 14.86 0.75 2.59
N VAL A 44 13.97 -0.23 2.71
CA VAL A 44 12.82 -0.19 3.61
C VAL A 44 12.83 -1.43 4.49
N PHE A 45 12.54 -1.23 5.78
CA PHE A 45 12.35 -2.27 6.78
C PHE A 45 10.94 -2.10 7.35
N ALA A 46 10.06 -3.06 7.07
CA ALA A 46 8.72 -3.11 7.61
C ALA A 46 8.67 -4.16 8.72
N ARG A 47 8.08 -3.79 9.85
CA ARG A 47 7.74 -4.67 10.96
C ARG A 47 6.25 -4.60 11.20
N ILE A 48 5.58 -5.74 11.16
CA ILE A 48 4.15 -5.85 11.44
C ILE A 48 4.00 -6.77 12.65
N GLU A 49 3.35 -6.26 13.68
CA GLU A 49 2.91 -6.99 14.86
C GLU A 49 1.43 -7.32 14.64
N GLY A 50 1.15 -8.56 14.25
CA GLY A 50 -0.19 -9.15 14.18
C GLY A 50 -0.77 -9.43 15.57
N THR A 51 -1.94 -10.07 15.61
CA THR A 51 -2.58 -10.49 16.87
C THR A 51 -1.87 -11.66 17.55
N GLU A 52 -1.26 -12.54 16.75
CA GLU A 52 -0.60 -13.78 17.22
C GLU A 52 0.89 -13.83 16.86
N LYS A 53 1.29 -13.20 15.75
CA LYS A 53 2.67 -13.26 15.22
C LYS A 53 3.21 -11.86 14.96
N GLN A 54 4.54 -11.75 14.90
CA GLN A 54 5.21 -10.56 14.41
C GLN A 54 6.23 -10.95 13.35
N ALA A 55 6.39 -10.11 12.34
CA ALA A 55 7.36 -10.34 11.28
C ALA A 55 8.07 -9.04 10.90
N ILE A 56 9.29 -9.19 10.38
CA ILE A 56 10.09 -8.11 9.83
C ILE A 56 10.53 -8.52 8.44
N ALA A 57 10.30 -7.65 7.46
CA ALA A 57 10.81 -7.83 6.11
C ALA A 57 11.57 -6.58 5.68
N ALA A 58 12.58 -6.80 4.85
CA ALA A 58 13.37 -5.74 4.25
C ALA A 58 13.28 -5.85 2.74
N SER A 59 13.14 -4.69 2.09
CA SER A 59 13.18 -4.57 0.65
C SER A 59 14.13 -3.46 0.23
N THR A 60 14.73 -3.64 -0.93
CA THR A 60 15.61 -2.65 -1.54
C THR A 60 15.23 -2.47 -2.99
N SER A 61 14.97 -1.23 -3.38
CA SER A 61 14.69 -0.88 -4.77
C SER A 61 15.74 0.09 -5.27
N ALA A 62 16.26 -0.20 -6.46
CA ALA A 62 17.07 0.73 -7.24
C ALA A 62 16.30 1.01 -8.53
N SER A 63 15.91 2.28 -8.74
CA SER A 63 15.25 2.69 -9.97
C SER A 63 16.12 3.69 -10.73
N GLU A 64 16.16 3.55 -12.06
CA GLU A 64 16.65 4.59 -12.97
C GLU A 64 15.66 5.77 -13.05
N ARG A 65 14.45 5.61 -12.47
CA ARG A 65 13.43 6.64 -12.29
C ARG A 65 13.46 7.20 -10.86
N ALA A 66 12.77 8.33 -10.67
CA ALA A 66 12.74 9.14 -9.45
C ALA A 66 12.66 8.32 -8.14
N VAL A 67 13.29 8.85 -7.09
CA VAL A 67 13.37 8.27 -5.74
C VAL A 67 11.99 7.82 -5.23
N ASP A 68 10.93 8.57 -5.53
CA ASP A 68 9.59 8.31 -5.03
C ASP A 68 9.00 7.01 -5.60
N VAL A 69 9.32 6.68 -6.87
CA VAL A 69 8.93 5.40 -7.49
C VAL A 69 9.69 4.24 -6.85
N ALA A 70 11.01 4.37 -6.69
CA ALA A 70 11.82 3.36 -6.00
C ALA A 70 11.31 3.14 -4.56
N CYS A 71 10.84 4.19 -3.92
CA CYS A 71 10.32 4.10 -2.57
C CYS A 71 8.98 3.41 -2.49
N GLY A 72 8.03 3.74 -3.38
CA GLY A 72 6.75 3.06 -3.47
C GLY A 72 6.91 1.54 -3.64
N LEU A 73 7.82 1.11 -4.53
CA LEU A 73 8.11 -0.31 -4.76
C LEU A 73 8.71 -1.00 -3.53
N ALA A 74 9.72 -0.40 -2.90
CA ALA A 74 10.35 -0.98 -1.71
C ALA A 74 9.39 -1.02 -0.50
N CYS A 75 8.53 -0.01 -0.36
CA CYS A 75 7.48 0.03 0.65
C CYS A 75 6.46 -1.10 0.46
N ALA A 76 5.94 -1.27 -0.77
CA ALA A 76 4.98 -2.32 -1.08
C ALA A 76 5.55 -3.72 -0.79
N ASP A 77 6.73 -4.05 -1.32
CA ASP A 77 7.35 -5.37 -1.15
C ASP A 77 7.69 -5.66 0.33
N ALA A 78 8.26 -4.70 1.06
CA ALA A 78 8.56 -4.91 2.47
C ALA A 78 7.29 -5.11 3.31
N CYS A 79 6.25 -4.30 3.07
CA CYS A 79 5.00 -4.39 3.81
C CYS A 79 4.21 -5.67 3.49
N GLU A 80 4.12 -6.08 2.23
CA GLU A 80 3.46 -7.33 1.81
C GLU A 80 4.12 -8.54 2.46
N ARG A 81 5.45 -8.64 2.37
CA ARG A 81 6.21 -9.74 2.97
C ARG A 81 6.09 -9.77 4.49
N ALA A 82 6.13 -8.61 5.14
CA ALA A 82 5.94 -8.54 6.59
C ALA A 82 4.50 -8.92 6.99
N ALA A 83 3.50 -8.52 6.22
CA ALA A 83 2.10 -8.79 6.49
C ALA A 83 1.78 -10.28 6.35
N ALA A 84 2.21 -10.89 5.24
CA ALA A 84 2.03 -12.31 4.98
C ALA A 84 2.67 -13.17 6.08
N CYS A 85 3.92 -12.85 6.48
CA CYS A 85 4.60 -13.57 7.56
C CYS A 85 3.97 -13.36 8.95
N ALA A 86 3.34 -12.21 9.17
CA ALA A 86 2.64 -11.90 10.41
C ALA A 86 1.16 -12.38 10.40
N GLU A 87 0.70 -13.00 9.31
CA GLU A 87 -0.71 -13.36 9.07
C GLU A 87 -1.67 -12.18 9.26
N ALA A 88 -1.24 -11.01 8.81
CA ALA A 88 -1.93 -9.74 8.94
C ALA A 88 -2.06 -9.05 7.58
N GLU A 89 -2.61 -9.76 6.59
CA GLU A 89 -2.72 -9.31 5.18
C GLU A 89 -3.38 -7.93 5.04
N GLU A 90 -4.40 -7.65 5.86
CA GLU A 90 -5.10 -6.35 5.89
C GLU A 90 -4.20 -5.18 6.32
N ALA A 91 -3.07 -5.45 6.97
CA ALA A 91 -2.08 -4.44 7.34
C ALA A 91 -1.17 -4.04 6.16
N SER A 92 -1.09 -4.86 5.11
CA SER A 92 -0.16 -4.68 3.99
C SER A 92 -0.40 -3.35 3.27
N GLU A 93 -1.64 -3.07 2.89
CA GLU A 93 -2.01 -1.87 2.13
C GLU A 93 -1.83 -0.59 2.96
N VAL A 94 -2.24 -0.62 4.23
CA VAL A 94 -2.07 0.50 5.18
C VAL A 94 -0.59 0.77 5.41
N CYS A 95 0.20 -0.29 5.62
CA CYS A 95 1.65 -0.20 5.78
C CYS A 95 2.31 0.41 4.54
N ALA A 96 1.98 -0.08 3.35
CA ALA A 96 2.57 0.34 2.10
C ALA A 96 2.25 1.81 1.79
N ALA A 97 0.99 2.21 1.96
CA ALA A 97 0.54 3.58 1.72
C ALA A 97 1.21 4.59 2.66
N ALA A 98 1.22 4.29 3.97
CA ALA A 98 1.83 5.17 4.96
C ALA A 98 3.36 5.23 4.79
N CYS A 99 4.00 4.11 4.43
CA CYS A 99 5.43 4.07 4.12
C CYS A 99 5.77 4.95 2.91
N ALA A 100 5.00 4.85 1.83
CA ALA A 100 5.23 5.62 0.61
C ALA A 100 5.07 7.13 0.87
N ASP A 101 4.03 7.54 1.59
CA ASP A 101 3.82 8.94 1.97
C ASP A 101 4.96 9.48 2.84
N ALA A 102 5.38 8.73 3.86
CA ALA A 102 6.47 9.16 4.72
C ALA A 102 7.80 9.27 3.98
N CYS A 103 8.03 8.41 2.99
CA CYS A 103 9.19 8.50 2.14
C CYS A 103 9.18 9.75 1.25
N GLU A 104 8.03 10.08 0.67
CA GLU A 104 7.87 11.23 -0.21
C GLU A 104 7.99 12.54 0.58
N ARG A 105 7.24 12.63 1.70
CA ARG A 105 6.93 13.90 2.40
C ARG A 105 7.58 14.07 3.76
N ARG A 106 8.00 12.99 4.42
CA ARG A 106 8.51 13.01 5.80
C ARG A 106 9.99 12.60 5.91
N ARG A 107 10.70 12.48 4.79
CA ARG A 107 12.14 12.18 4.80
C ARG A 107 12.91 13.33 5.46
N ASP A 108 13.88 12.98 6.31
CA ASP A 108 14.80 13.96 6.89
C ASP A 108 15.83 14.44 5.84
N GLY A 109 16.65 15.43 6.21
CA GLY A 109 17.72 15.94 5.34
C GLY A 109 18.81 14.90 4.99
N ARG A 110 18.77 13.70 5.59
CA ARG A 110 19.64 12.56 5.29
C ARG A 110 18.91 11.46 4.50
N GLY A 111 17.68 11.72 4.05
CA GLY A 111 16.84 10.79 3.31
C GLY A 111 16.26 9.65 4.15
N LYS A 112 16.24 9.74 5.49
CA LYS A 112 15.66 8.73 6.38
C LYS A 112 14.22 9.05 6.71
N PHE A 113 13.38 8.04 6.88
CA PHE A 113 11.98 8.19 7.28
C PHE A 113 11.54 7.05 8.20
N GLU A 114 10.52 7.33 9.02
CA GLU A 114 9.91 6.35 9.93
C GLU A 114 8.41 6.60 10.06
N VAL A 115 7.66 5.51 10.14
CA VAL A 115 6.22 5.47 10.40
C VAL A 115 5.95 4.43 11.46
N ALA A 116 5.03 4.74 12.38
CA ALA A 116 4.53 3.78 13.35
C ALA A 116 3.02 3.97 13.50
N LEU A 117 2.25 2.99 13.05
CA LEU A 117 0.79 2.98 13.16
C LEU A 117 0.38 1.96 14.20
N ARG A 118 -0.62 2.30 15.02
CA ARG A 118 -1.28 1.36 15.91
C ARG A 118 -2.68 1.14 15.37
N ALA A 119 -3.14 -0.10 15.31
CA ALA A 119 -4.50 -0.34 14.84
C ALA A 119 -5.52 0.38 15.71
N GLY A 120 -6.54 0.94 15.05
CA GLY A 120 -7.57 1.75 15.70
C GLY A 120 -7.14 3.18 16.09
N SER A 121 -5.88 3.59 15.86
CA SER A 121 -5.50 5.00 16.01
C SER A 121 -6.13 5.86 14.91
N ASP A 122 -6.31 7.15 15.17
CA ASP A 122 -6.84 8.08 14.17
C ASP A 122 -5.97 8.11 12.90
N GLU A 123 -4.65 8.00 13.05
CA GLU A 123 -3.71 7.94 11.92
C GLU A 123 -3.93 6.67 11.07
N ALA A 124 -4.11 5.51 11.70
CA ALA A 124 -4.40 4.27 10.98
C ALA A 124 -5.77 4.32 10.27
N ARG A 125 -6.80 4.84 10.96
CA ARG A 125 -8.14 5.02 10.39
C ARG A 125 -8.15 5.99 9.21
N GLY A 126 -7.37 7.06 9.27
CA GLY A 126 -7.22 8.01 8.16
C GLY A 126 -6.61 7.35 6.92
N TRP A 127 -5.63 6.47 7.08
CA TRP A 127 -5.08 5.68 5.98
C TRP A 127 -6.07 4.67 5.42
N GLU A 128 -6.76 3.93 6.28
CA GLU A 128 -7.81 2.98 5.88
C GLU A 128 -8.94 3.67 5.11
N GLU A 129 -9.37 4.85 5.54
CA GLU A 129 -10.39 5.65 4.85
C GLU A 129 -9.89 6.17 3.50
N THR A 130 -8.65 6.67 3.44
CA THR A 130 -8.02 7.15 2.20
C THR A 130 -7.95 6.03 1.16
N LEU A 131 -7.57 4.82 1.58
CA LEU A 131 -7.54 3.64 0.72
C LEU A 131 -8.94 3.26 0.24
N ARG A 132 -9.93 3.22 1.14
CA ARG A 132 -11.34 2.96 0.76
C ARG A 132 -11.88 3.97 -0.25
N MET A 133 -11.57 5.26 -0.10
CA MET A 133 -11.97 6.29 -1.07
C MET A 133 -11.31 6.06 -2.44
N ARG A 134 -10.01 5.74 -2.45
CA ARG A 134 -9.27 5.45 -3.69
C ARG A 134 -9.85 4.24 -4.43
N THR A 135 -10.16 3.16 -3.71
CA THR A 135 -10.75 1.95 -4.29
C THR A 135 -12.15 2.18 -4.86
N ARG A 136 -12.96 3.07 -4.25
CA ARG A 136 -14.27 3.48 -4.79
C ARG A 136 -14.14 4.31 -6.06
N GLU A 137 -13.11 5.14 -6.16
CA GLU A 137 -12.86 5.95 -7.35
C GLU A 137 -12.38 5.11 -8.53
N THR A 138 -11.50 4.13 -8.30
CA THR A 138 -11.07 3.19 -9.34
C THR A 138 -12.22 2.27 -9.78
N GLY A 139 -13.02 1.74 -8.85
CA GLY A 139 -14.17 0.89 -9.18
C GLY A 139 -15.30 1.61 -9.95
N ARG A 140 -15.37 2.94 -9.93
CA ARG A 140 -16.29 3.72 -10.78
C ARG A 140 -15.85 3.86 -12.23
N ARG A 141 -14.56 3.65 -12.55
CA ARG A 141 -14.08 3.72 -13.94
C ARG A 141 -14.30 2.43 -14.72
N ASP A 142 -14.36 1.29 -14.05
CA ASP A 142 -14.60 -0.01 -14.68
C ASP A 142 -16.10 -0.37 -14.78
N GLY A 143 -16.99 0.47 -14.24
CA GLY A 143 -18.44 0.26 -14.19
C GLY A 143 -19.27 0.97 -15.26
N ASP A 144 -18.67 1.76 -16.15
CA ASP A 144 -19.35 2.41 -17.28
C ASP A 144 -19.15 1.57 -18.56
N GLY A 145 -19.67 0.35 -18.52
CA GLY A 145 -19.49 -0.67 -19.55
C GLY A 145 -20.73 -1.55 -19.73
N GLY A 146 -21.92 -0.99 -19.54
CA GLY A 146 -23.19 -1.60 -19.95
C GLY A 146 -24.13 -0.46 -20.35
N GLY A 147 -24.75 -0.42 -21.52
CA GLY A 147 -24.91 -1.40 -22.56
C GLY A 147 -26.28 -1.13 -23.14
N ASP A 148 -26.37 -0.57 -24.37
CA ASP A 148 -27.64 -0.39 -25.06
C ASP A 148 -27.39 -0.16 -26.55
N GLY A 149 -27.85 -1.09 -27.40
CA GLY A 149 -27.96 -0.79 -28.83
C GLY A 149 -27.86 -1.97 -29.79
N ALA A 150 -28.84 -2.88 -29.80
CA ALA A 150 -29.30 -3.52 -31.03
C ALA A 150 -30.67 -4.17 -30.82
N ARG A 151 -31.69 -3.32 -30.65
CA ARG A 151 -33.11 -3.70 -30.71
C ARG A 151 -33.53 -3.70 -32.19
N GLY A 152 -33.91 -4.89 -32.68
CA GLY A 152 -34.93 -5.13 -33.71
C GLY A 152 -34.72 -4.56 -35.11
N LYS A 153 -34.66 -5.46 -36.10
CA LYS A 153 -35.49 -5.32 -37.32
C LYS A 153 -35.95 -6.70 -37.78
N ASP A 154 -37.13 -7.07 -37.29
CA ASP A 154 -38.08 -7.86 -38.04
C ASP A 154 -38.37 -7.16 -39.36
N GLY A 155 -38.40 -7.94 -40.45
CA GLY A 155 -38.61 -7.42 -41.79
C GLY A 155 -38.84 -8.57 -42.76
N GLY A 156 -39.95 -9.27 -42.55
CA GLY A 156 -40.55 -10.10 -43.59
C GLY A 156 -40.91 -9.22 -44.79
N ARG A 157 -40.62 -9.73 -45.98
CA ARG A 157 -41.19 -9.25 -47.24
C ARG A 157 -41.39 -10.45 -48.14
N ASP A 158 -42.65 -10.89 -48.16
CA ASP A 158 -43.29 -11.48 -49.33
C ASP A 158 -43.02 -10.64 -50.57
N ASP A 159 -42.87 -11.29 -51.72
CA ASP A 159 -43.47 -10.93 -53.02
C ASP A 159 -42.83 -11.74 -54.16
N GLY A 160 -43.65 -12.54 -54.87
CA GLY A 160 -43.43 -12.89 -56.30
C GLY A 160 -42.98 -14.30 -56.63
#